data_AF-A0A6I3C776-F1
#
_entry.id   AF-A0A6I3C776-F1
#
_cell.length_a   1.000
_cell.length_b   1.000
_cell.length_c   1.000
_cell.angle_alpha   90.00
_cell.angle_beta   90.00
_cell.angle_gamma   90.00
#
_symmetry.space_group_name_H-M   'P 1'
#
loop_
_entity.id
_entity.type
_entity.pdbx_description
1 polymer ?
#
loop_
_entity_poly.entity_id
_entity_poly.type
_entity_poly.pdbx_seq_one_letter_code
_entity_poly.pdbx_strand_id
1 'polypeptide(L)' 'MSSWMKNRTAIVGIGQTEFSKESGRTELQLACEAIKAALDDAGLTPADVDGLVTFTMDTSEETEVARNLGIPSLS' A
#
# COMPACT_ATOMS: atom_id res chain seq x y z
N MET A 1 -14.49 3.14 -31.15
CA MET A 1 -13.21 3.02 -30.40
C MET A 1 -13.49 2.32 -29.07
N SER A 2 -13.04 1.07 -28.92
CA SER A 2 -13.08 0.38 -27.62
C SER A 2 -12.15 1.09 -26.63
N SER A 3 -12.63 1.36 -25.42
CA SER A 3 -11.81 1.97 -24.35
C SER A 3 -10.65 1.03 -23.99
N TRP A 4 -9.43 1.41 -24.38
CA TRP A 4 -8.23 0.58 -24.28
C TRP A 4 -7.79 0.26 -22.84
N MET A 5 -8.35 0.96 -21.84
CA MET A 5 -8.10 0.73 -20.41
C MET A 5 -9.16 -0.13 -19.72
N LYS A 6 -10.32 -0.36 -20.33
CA LYS A 6 -11.43 -1.04 -19.65
C LYS A 6 -11.05 -2.50 -19.33
N ASN A 7 -11.29 -2.93 -18.10
CA ASN A 7 -11.05 -4.30 -17.60
C ASN A 7 -9.58 -4.78 -17.70
N ARG A 8 -8.61 -3.86 -17.66
CA ARG A 8 -7.17 -4.20 -17.67
C ARG A 8 -6.55 -4.26 -16.27
N THR A 9 -7.25 -3.79 -15.25
CA THR A 9 -6.80 -3.71 -13.86
C THR A 9 -7.96 -4.01 -12.94
N ALA A 10 -7.67 -4.56 -11.76
CA ALA A 10 -8.64 -4.80 -10.69
C ALA A 10 -7.98 -4.51 -9.33
N ILE A 11 -8.81 -4.20 -8.33
CA ILE A 11 -8.38 -4.20 -6.93
C ILE A 11 -8.47 -5.64 -6.46
N VAL A 12 -7.34 -6.19 -6.01
CA VAL A 12 -7.23 -7.59 -5.58
C VAL A 12 -7.11 -7.75 -4.07
N GLY A 13 -6.84 -6.66 -3.34
CA GLY A 13 -6.83 -6.66 -1.87
C GLY A 13 -7.08 -5.28 -1.29
N ILE A 14 -7.70 -5.23 -0.11
CA ILE A 14 -7.94 -4.02 0.66
C ILE A 14 -7.44 -4.17 2.09
N GLY A 15 -6.89 -3.09 2.65
CA GLY A 15 -6.36 -3.08 4.01
C GLY A 15 -6.55 -1.72 4.65
N GLN A 16 -6.90 -1.73 5.93
CA GLN A 16 -7.07 -0.52 6.73
C GLN A 16 -6.68 -0.83 8.19
N THR A 17 -6.17 0.18 8.87
CA THR A 17 -6.07 0.16 10.34
C THR A 17 -7.41 0.53 10.95
N GLU A 18 -7.52 0.42 12.27
CA GLU A 18 -8.69 0.89 12.98
C GLU A 18 -8.75 2.43 13.02
N PHE A 19 -9.96 2.98 12.86
CA PHE A 19 -10.17 4.41 13.02
C PHE A 19 -10.20 4.78 14.50
N SER A 20 -9.26 5.63 14.90
CA SER A 20 -9.11 6.09 16.27
C SER A 20 -8.87 7.60 16.32
N LYS A 21 -9.11 8.21 17.49
CA LYS A 21 -8.75 9.61 17.75
C LYS A 21 -7.29 9.77 18.13
N GLU A 22 -6.69 8.71 18.66
CA GLU A 22 -5.30 8.65 19.09
C GLU A 22 -4.84 7.20 18.90
N SER A 23 -4.14 6.93 17.80
CA SER A 23 -3.71 5.58 17.42
C SER A 23 -2.55 5.04 18.26
N GLY A 24 -1.85 5.94 18.98
CA GLY A 24 -0.62 5.65 19.73
C GLY A 24 0.57 5.21 18.87
N ARG A 25 0.45 5.29 17.54
CA ARG A 25 1.44 4.79 16.56
C ARG A 25 1.84 5.91 15.60
N THR A 26 3.00 5.74 14.98
CA THR A 26 3.44 6.65 13.91
C THR A 26 2.59 6.46 12.66
N GLU A 27 2.51 7.49 11.81
CA GLU A 27 1.85 7.41 10.51
C GLU A 27 2.46 6.29 9.65
N LEU A 28 3.79 6.20 9.63
CA LEU A 28 4.52 5.13 8.93
C LEU A 28 4.11 3.73 9.39
N GLN A 29 3.94 3.53 10.70
CA GLN A 29 3.49 2.24 11.22
C GLN A 29 2.06 1.93 10.76
N LEU A 30 1.15 2.91 10.82
CA LEU A 30 -0.23 2.73 10.33
C LEU A 30 -0.26 2.41 8.83
N ALA A 31 0.56 3.08 8.02
CA ALA A 31 0.69 2.82 6.60
C ALA A 31 1.17 1.38 6.35
N CYS A 32 2.23 0.96 7.05
CA CYS A 32 2.76 -0.40 6.91
C CYS A 32 1.74 -1.47 7.35
N GLU A 33 1.00 -1.24 8.43
CA GLU A 33 -0.07 -2.15 8.90
C GLU A 33 -1.19 -2.27 7.86
N ALA A 34 -1.67 -1.15 7.32
CA ALA A 34 -2.70 -1.14 6.30
C ALA A 34 -2.25 -1.84 5.01
N ILE A 35 -1.04 -1.57 4.53
CA ILE A 35 -0.51 -2.20 3.31
C ILE A 35 -0.31 -3.70 3.51
N LYS A 36 0.21 -4.11 4.68
CA LYS A 36 0.34 -5.54 5.00
C LYS A 36 -1.02 -6.25 4.98
N ALA A 37 -2.05 -5.65 5.56
CA ALA A 37 -3.41 -6.20 5.51
C ALA A 37 -3.93 -6.30 4.07
N ALA A 38 -3.63 -5.32 3.21
CA ALA A 38 -4.03 -5.35 1.80
C ALA A 38 -3.30 -6.45 1.01
N LEU A 39 -2.01 -6.71 1.31
CA LEU A 39 -1.25 -7.81 0.73
C LEU A 39 -1.79 -9.17 1.18
N ASP A 40 -2.10 -9.31 2.47
CA ASP A 40 -2.69 -10.52 3.03
C ASP A 40 -4.06 -10.83 2.39
N ASP A 41 -4.92 -9.81 2.18
CA ASP A 41 -6.21 -9.95 1.49
C ASP A 41 -6.05 -10.33 0.01
N ALA A 42 -5.01 -9.80 -0.66
CA ALA A 42 -4.66 -10.17 -2.03
C ALA A 42 -3.98 -11.54 -2.16
N GLY A 43 -3.52 -12.14 -1.06
CA GLY A 43 -2.69 -13.35 -1.08
C GLY A 43 -1.31 -13.13 -1.72
N LEU A 44 -0.76 -11.92 -1.61
CA LEU A 44 0.52 -11.50 -2.18
C LEU A 44 1.56 -11.25 -1.10
N THR A 45 2.82 -11.15 -1.52
CA THR A 45 3.95 -10.79 -0.67
C THR A 45 4.51 -9.42 -1.08
N PRO A 46 5.29 -8.74 -0.21
CA PRO A 46 5.98 -7.50 -0.58
C PRO A 46 6.88 -7.62 -1.82
N ALA A 47 7.36 -8.83 -2.14
CA ALA A 47 8.19 -9.08 -3.31
C ALA A 47 7.40 -9.04 -4.63
N ASP A 48 6.06 -9.12 -4.57
CA ASP A 48 5.17 -9.03 -5.73
C ASP A 48 4.80 -7.58 -6.09
N VAL A 49 5.26 -6.59 -5.29
CA VAL A 49 4.97 -5.16 -5.48
C VAL A 49 6.14 -4.49 -6.18
N ASP A 50 5.86 -3.84 -7.31
CA ASP A 50 6.84 -3.10 -8.13
C ASP A 50 6.57 -1.58 -8.19
N GLY A 51 5.50 -1.11 -7.55
CA GLY A 51 5.12 0.29 -7.53
C GLY A 51 4.27 0.67 -6.31
N LEU A 52 4.44 1.91 -5.85
CA LEU A 52 3.63 2.53 -4.81
C LEU A 52 3.12 3.88 -5.31
N VAL A 53 1.91 4.25 -4.89
CA VAL A 53 1.31 5.54 -5.18
C VAL A 53 0.70 6.06 -3.89
N THR A 54 1.11 7.25 -3.46
CA THR A 54 0.55 7.92 -2.28
C THR A 54 0.05 9.33 -2.61
N PHE A 55 -0.58 9.98 -1.63
CA PHE A 55 -1.00 11.37 -1.72
C PHE A 55 0.14 12.32 -1.35
N THR A 56 0.25 13.46 -2.04
CA THR A 56 1.38 14.40 -1.89
C THR A 56 1.55 15.05 -0.51
N MET A 57 0.55 14.97 0.37
CA MET A 57 0.64 15.47 1.75
C MET A 57 0.88 14.36 2.77
N ASP A 58 1.00 13.11 2.33
CA ASP A 58 1.37 12.00 3.22
C ASP A 58 2.81 12.19 3.68
N THR A 59 3.06 12.01 4.98
CA THR A 59 4.41 12.16 5.55
C THR A 59 5.22 10.88 5.43
N SER A 60 4.57 9.75 5.12
CA SER A 60 5.19 8.45 4.94
C SER A 60 5.67 8.33 3.49
N GLU A 61 6.90 8.77 3.20
CA GLU A 61 7.48 8.66 1.87
C GLU A 61 7.49 7.21 1.37
N GLU A 62 7.22 7.00 0.08
CA GLU A 62 7.12 5.67 -0.54
C GLU A 62 8.39 4.84 -0.31
N THR A 63 9.55 5.52 -0.28
CA THR A 63 10.85 4.89 -0.01
C THR A 63 10.96 4.35 1.41
N GLU A 64 10.41 5.05 2.41
CA GLU A 64 10.40 4.57 3.81
C GLU A 64 9.41 3.42 3.97
N VAL A 65 8.23 3.52 3.37
CA VAL A 65 7.21 2.47 3.36
C VAL A 65 7.77 1.19 2.73
N ALA A 66 8.39 1.28 1.55
CA ALA A 66 8.99 0.14 0.86
C ALA A 66 10.06 -0.55 1.71
N ARG A 67 10.94 0.23 2.36
CA ARG A 67 11.97 -0.33 3.25
C ARG A 67 11.40 -1.05 4.45
N ASN A 68 10.36 -0.48 5.09
CA ASN A 68 9.76 -1.08 6.29
C ASN A 68 8.92 -2.33 5.97
N LEU A 69 8.33 -2.40 4.78
CA LEU A 69 7.58 -3.58 4.30
C LEU A 69 8.47 -4.68 3.72
N GLY A 70 9.73 -4.37 3.39
CA GLY A 70 10.64 -5.31 2.73
C GLY A 70 10.37 -5.45 1.23
N ILE A 71 9.85 -4.39 0.59
CA ILE A 71 9.70 -4.33 -0.88
C ILE A 71 11.10 -4.16 -1.49
N PRO A 72 11.55 -5.08 -2.37
CA PRO A 72 12.94 -5.12 -2.81
C PRO A 72 13.33 -3.97 -3.76
N SER A 73 12.38 -3.53 -4.59
CA SER A 73 12.60 -2.45 -5.56
C SER A 73 11.27 -1.87 -6.01
N LEU A 74 11.25 -0.55 -6.23
CA LEU A 74 10.16 0.16 -6.92
C LEU A 74 10.67 0.61 -8.29
N SER A 75 9.78 0.65 -9.29
CA SER A 75 10.07 1.06 -10.67
C SER A 75 10.03 2.57 -10.90
#